data_AF-A0A4P9YUQ2-F1
#
_entry.id   AF-A0A4P9YUQ2-F1
#
_cell.length_a   1.000
_cell.length_b   1.000
_cell.length_c   1.000
_cell.angle_alpha   90.00
_cell.angle_beta   90.00
_cell.angle_gamma   90.00
#
_symmetry.space_group_name_H-M   'P 1'
#
loop_
_entity.id
_entity.type
_entity.pdbx_description
1 polymer ?
#
loop_
_entity_poly.entity_id
_entity_poly.type
_entity_poly.pdbx_seq_one_letter_code
_entity_poly.pdbx_strand_id
1 'polypeptide(L)'
;MTSIWHKLGDSACDLARRACLELLRHGEVPRHIAFIMDGNRRYARKCSVTPGEGHHEGFQKLEQILEWCLDLGVHTVSVYAFSIENFKRPAEEVNALMALARDKLHMLCEKSQLIREYDVAIRVIGQLDLLPADVREAADRAMQLTAHHRRTVLNICCPYTSRDEMTTAVGRTIQGVHGGMLMPW
;
A
#
# COMPACT_ATOMS: atom_id res chain seq x y z
N MET A 1 24.11 -28.29 10.15
CA MET A 1 22.89 -29.10 10.42
C MET A 1 21.67 -28.26 10.76
N THR A 2 21.78 -27.14 11.48
CA THR A 2 20.69 -26.17 11.77
C THR A 2 19.97 -25.60 10.54
N SER A 3 20.68 -25.40 9.42
CA SER A 3 20.11 -24.84 8.17
C SER A 3 19.07 -25.74 7.49
N ILE A 4 19.20 -27.07 7.58
CA ILE A 4 18.27 -28.02 6.93
C ILE A 4 16.96 -28.10 7.72
N TRP A 5 17.03 -28.11 9.05
CA TRP A 5 15.85 -28.09 9.91
C TRP A 5 15.09 -26.77 9.84
N HIS A 6 15.80 -25.64 9.68
CA HIS A 6 15.16 -24.34 9.44
C HIS A 6 14.43 -24.34 8.08
N LYS A 7 15.09 -24.77 7.00
CA LYS A 7 14.47 -24.88 5.67
C LYS A 7 13.30 -25.86 5.62
N LEU A 8 13.37 -26.98 6.33
CA LEU A 8 12.28 -27.95 6.44
C LEU A 8 11.11 -27.38 7.26
N GLY A 9 11.40 -26.65 8.33
CA GLY A 9 10.40 -25.94 9.13
C GLY A 9 9.68 -24.84 8.36
N ASP A 10 10.44 -24.02 7.61
CA ASP A 10 9.89 -22.97 6.75
C ASP A 10 8.99 -23.57 5.64
N SER A 11 9.43 -24.68 5.04
CA SER A 11 8.66 -25.40 4.02
C SER A 11 7.36 -25.99 4.56
N ALA A 12 7.37 -26.54 5.79
CA ALA A 12 6.17 -27.05 6.43
C ALA A 12 5.17 -25.94 6.80
N CYS A 13 5.67 -24.80 7.29
CA CYS A 13 4.86 -23.61 7.56
C CYS A 13 4.21 -23.06 6.28
N ASP A 14 4.95 -23.02 5.17
CA ASP A 14 4.42 -22.58 3.87
C ASP A 14 3.36 -23.53 3.32
N LEU A 15 3.55 -24.84 3.47
CA LEU A 15 2.54 -25.83 3.07
C LEU A 15 1.26 -25.67 3.89
N ALA A 16 1.39 -25.54 5.21
CA ALA A 16 0.25 -25.33 6.11
C ALA A 16 -0.50 -24.04 5.77
N ARG A 17 0.23 -22.95 5.51
CA ARG A 17 -0.34 -21.66 5.06
C ARG A 17 -1.14 -21.83 3.77
N ARG A 18 -0.54 -22.45 2.74
CA ARG A 18 -1.22 -22.68 1.45
C ARG A 18 -2.49 -23.52 1.61
N ALA A 19 -2.43 -24.58 2.41
CA ALA A 19 -3.60 -25.40 2.71
C ALA A 19 -4.70 -24.60 3.42
N CYS A 20 -4.35 -23.74 4.38
CA CYS A 20 -5.32 -22.90 5.07
C CYS A 20 -5.94 -21.85 4.13
N LEU A 21 -5.14 -21.21 3.29
CA LEU A 21 -5.65 -20.27 2.28
C LEU A 21 -6.62 -20.97 1.34
N GLU A 22 -6.27 -22.15 0.82
CA GLU A 22 -7.15 -22.91 -0.07
C GLU A 22 -8.48 -23.28 0.60
N LEU A 23 -8.45 -23.71 1.86
CA LEU A 23 -9.67 -23.98 2.63
C LEU A 23 -10.53 -22.73 2.80
N LEU A 24 -9.92 -21.58 3.11
CA LEU A 24 -10.64 -20.31 3.27
C LEU A 24 -11.25 -19.82 1.94
N ARG A 25 -10.63 -20.12 0.80
CA ARG A 25 -11.14 -19.77 -0.53
C ARG A 25 -12.47 -20.45 -0.88
N HIS A 26 -12.80 -21.56 -0.24
CA HIS A 26 -14.11 -22.21 -0.41
C HIS A 26 -15.24 -21.51 0.36
N GLY A 27 -14.92 -20.58 1.26
CA GLY A 27 -15.89 -19.74 1.96
C GLY A 27 -16.10 -18.37 1.29
N GLU A 28 -16.77 -17.46 2.01
CA GLU A 28 -16.92 -16.08 1.57
C GLU A 28 -15.61 -15.30 1.80
N VAL A 29 -14.93 -14.95 0.70
CA VAL A 29 -13.72 -14.12 0.75
C VAL A 29 -14.09 -12.63 0.69
N PRO A 30 -13.55 -11.79 1.59
CA PRO A 30 -13.73 -10.35 1.51
C PRO A 30 -13.21 -9.79 0.17
N ARG A 31 -14.02 -9.00 -0.52
CA ARG A 31 -13.61 -8.37 -1.79
C ARG A 31 -12.60 -7.24 -1.58
N HIS A 32 -12.63 -6.58 -0.42
CA HIS A 32 -11.76 -5.45 -0.10
C HIS A 32 -11.27 -5.53 1.34
N ILE A 33 -9.95 -5.46 1.54
CA ILE A 33 -9.32 -5.36 2.86
C ILE A 33 -8.49 -4.07 2.93
N ALA A 34 -8.55 -3.37 4.07
CA ALA A 34 -7.76 -2.18 4.33
C ALA A 34 -6.82 -2.38 5.52
N PHE A 35 -5.58 -1.93 5.40
CA PHE A 35 -4.55 -2.04 6.42
C PHE A 35 -4.06 -0.67 6.89
N ILE A 36 -4.01 -0.49 8.21
CA ILE A 36 -3.28 0.61 8.85
C ILE A 36 -1.93 0.04 9.31
N MET A 37 -0.86 0.41 8.62
CA MET A 37 0.48 -0.14 8.86
C MET A 37 1.20 0.61 9.99
N ASP A 38 0.66 0.50 11.20
CA ASP A 38 1.24 1.12 12.39
C ASP A 38 2.21 0.17 13.12
N GLY A 39 3.10 0.75 13.92
CA GLY A 39 4.02 0.00 14.79
C GLY A 39 5.46 -0.03 14.33
N ASN A 40 5.78 0.44 13.12
CA ASN A 40 7.15 0.40 12.56
C ASN A 40 8.20 1.01 13.49
N ARG A 41 7.91 2.16 14.11
CA ARG A 41 8.82 2.80 15.09
C ARG A 41 8.95 2.00 16.40
N ARG A 42 7.86 1.37 16.86
CA ARG A 42 7.87 0.53 18.07
C ARG A 42 8.66 -0.76 17.81
N TYR A 43 8.51 -1.34 16.63
CA TYR A 43 9.32 -2.46 16.15
C TYR A 43 10.80 -2.08 16.08
N ALA A 44 11.13 -0.94 15.46
CA ALA A 44 12.51 -0.47 15.36
C ALA A 44 13.19 -0.39 16.74
N ARG A 45 12.51 0.21 17.73
CA ARG A 45 12.98 0.27 19.12
C ARG A 45 13.16 -1.10 19.76
N LYS A 46 12.21 -2.03 19.54
CA LYS A 46 12.27 -3.39 20.09
C LYS A 46 13.44 -4.19 19.52
N CYS A 47 13.75 -3.98 18.25
CA CYS A 47 14.83 -4.67 17.54
C CYS A 47 16.17 -3.91 17.59
N SER A 48 16.23 -2.77 18.28
CA SER A 48 17.41 -1.90 18.35
C SER A 48 17.96 -1.47 16.97
N VAL A 49 17.04 -1.23 16.02
CA VAL A 49 17.35 -0.73 14.67
C VAL A 49 16.84 0.70 14.48
N THR A 50 17.28 1.37 13.42
CA THR A 50 16.85 2.74 13.11
C THR A 50 15.37 2.79 12.73
N PRO A 51 14.69 3.95 12.90
CA PRO A 51 13.32 4.11 12.43
C PRO A 51 13.16 3.82 10.93
N GLY A 52 14.14 4.23 10.11
CA GLY A 52 14.16 3.95 8.67
C GLY A 52 14.16 2.47 8.34
N GLU A 53 14.98 1.67 9.04
CA GLU A 53 14.99 0.20 8.91
C GLU A 53 13.63 -0.39 9.34
N GLY A 54 13.04 0.10 10.43
CA GLY A 54 11.69 -0.34 10.83
C GLY A 54 10.62 -0.06 9.77
N HIS A 55 10.72 1.07 9.07
CA HIS A 55 9.82 1.39 7.95
C HIS A 55 10.08 0.51 6.71
N HIS A 56 11.35 0.18 6.45
CA HIS A 56 11.71 -0.75 5.38
C HIS A 56 11.14 -2.16 5.63
N GLU A 57 11.28 -2.67 6.86
CA GLU A 57 10.71 -3.95 7.29
C GLU A 57 9.17 -3.95 7.22
N GLY A 58 8.54 -2.84 7.62
CA GLY A 58 7.10 -2.64 7.46
C GLY A 58 6.64 -2.74 6.01
N PHE A 59 7.45 -2.22 5.07
CA PHE A 59 7.15 -2.35 3.65
C PHE A 59 7.32 -3.79 3.15
N GLN A 60 8.39 -4.50 3.53
CA GLN A 60 8.54 -5.92 3.17
C GLN A 60 7.36 -6.76 3.69
N LYS A 61 6.88 -6.45 4.90
CA LYS A 61 5.70 -7.09 5.47
C LYS A 61 4.45 -6.80 4.66
N LEU A 62 4.30 -5.58 4.13
CA LEU A 62 3.20 -5.24 3.25
C LEU A 62 3.20 -6.10 1.98
N GLU A 63 4.35 -6.28 1.33
CA GLU A 63 4.44 -7.10 0.12
C GLU A 63 3.98 -8.54 0.38
N GLN A 64 4.40 -9.11 1.50
CA GLN A 64 3.97 -10.44 1.93
C GLN A 64 2.47 -10.51 2.22
N ILE A 65 1.90 -9.52 2.92
CA ILE A 65 0.46 -9.47 3.19
C ILE A 65 -0.34 -9.31 1.89
N LEU A 66 0.15 -8.50 0.97
CA LEU A 66 -0.48 -8.30 -0.34
C LEU A 66 -0.51 -9.62 -1.12
N GLU A 67 0.61 -10.36 -1.16
CA GLU A 67 0.67 -11.70 -1.77
C GLU A 67 -0.40 -12.62 -1.18
N TRP A 68 -0.53 -12.67 0.15
CA TRP A 68 -1.54 -13.51 0.81
C TRP A 68 -2.98 -13.10 0.49
N CYS A 69 -3.25 -11.79 0.42
CA CYS A 69 -4.56 -11.29 0.03
C CYS A 69 -4.90 -11.72 -1.41
N LEU A 70 -3.94 -11.60 -2.32
CA LEU A 70 -4.11 -11.95 -3.72
C LEU A 70 -4.26 -13.47 -3.92
N ASP A 71 -3.50 -14.28 -3.18
CA ASP A 71 -3.64 -15.74 -3.13
C ASP A 71 -5.03 -16.17 -2.66
N LEU A 72 -5.56 -15.49 -1.64
CA LEU A 72 -6.90 -15.73 -1.12
C LEU A 72 -8.00 -15.29 -2.11
N GLY A 73 -7.67 -14.48 -3.12
CA GLY A 73 -8.62 -13.96 -4.10
C GLY A 73 -9.27 -12.64 -3.70
N VAL A 74 -8.66 -11.89 -2.77
CA VAL A 74 -9.09 -10.53 -2.43
C VAL A 74 -8.84 -9.61 -3.63
N HIS A 75 -9.89 -8.95 -4.11
CA HIS A 75 -9.82 -8.13 -5.32
C HIS A 75 -9.19 -6.75 -5.07
N THR A 76 -9.40 -6.17 -3.90
CA THR A 76 -8.94 -4.82 -3.58
C THR A 76 -8.23 -4.79 -2.24
N VAL A 77 -7.06 -4.18 -2.20
CA VAL A 77 -6.31 -3.94 -0.98
C VAL A 77 -6.05 -2.45 -0.85
N SER A 78 -6.38 -1.86 0.29
CA SER A 78 -6.02 -0.48 0.62
C SER A 78 -5.00 -0.45 1.74
N VAL A 79 -4.00 0.42 1.62
CA VAL A 79 -2.97 0.59 2.64
C VAL A 79 -2.87 2.04 3.05
N TYR A 80 -2.84 2.29 4.36
CA TYR A 80 -2.57 3.62 4.88
C TYR A 80 -1.05 3.81 5.03
N ALA A 81 -0.43 4.41 4.00
CA ALA A 81 1.02 4.51 3.92
C ALA A 81 1.56 5.80 4.56
N PHE A 82 0.91 6.94 4.36
CA PHE A 82 1.35 8.21 4.93
C PHE A 82 0.19 9.19 5.15
N SER A 83 0.10 9.74 6.37
CA SER A 83 -0.93 10.73 6.72
C SER A 83 -0.49 12.16 6.38
N ILE A 84 -1.43 13.05 6.04
CA ILE A 84 -1.14 14.50 5.96
C ILE A 84 -0.57 15.00 7.30
N GLU A 85 -1.05 14.47 8.42
CA GLU A 85 -0.56 14.80 9.76
C GLU A 85 0.90 14.37 9.98
N ASN A 86 1.44 13.45 9.18
CA ASN A 86 2.81 12.99 9.32
C ASN A 86 3.84 13.99 8.80
N PHE A 87 3.43 15.02 8.04
CA PHE A 87 4.31 16.15 7.72
C PHE A 87 4.73 16.97 8.94
N LYS A 88 4.04 16.82 10.09
CA LYS A 88 4.42 17.46 11.36
C LYS A 88 5.58 16.76 12.08
N ARG A 89 6.07 15.63 11.56
CA ARG A 89 7.22 14.90 12.12
C ARG A 89 8.53 15.62 11.76
N PRO A 90 9.67 15.27 12.41
CA PRO A 90 10.96 15.85 12.06
C PRO A 90 11.28 15.71 10.56
N ALA A 91 11.83 16.76 9.95
CA ALA A 91 12.07 16.82 8.51
C ALA A 91 12.94 15.66 7.99
N GLU A 92 13.94 15.24 8.77
CA GLU A 92 14.79 14.08 8.46
C GLU A 92 13.97 12.79 8.33
N GLU A 93 13.01 12.56 9.24
CA GLU A 93 12.12 11.39 9.19
C GLU A 93 11.19 11.46 7.97
N VAL A 94 10.61 12.64 7.69
CA VAL A 94 9.76 12.84 6.51
C VAL A 94 10.54 12.60 5.23
N ASN A 95 11.75 13.15 5.10
CA ASN A 95 12.61 12.97 3.93
C ASN A 95 12.98 11.50 3.72
N ALA A 96 13.31 10.77 4.78
CA ALA A 96 13.59 9.34 4.71
C ALA A 96 12.36 8.53 4.25
N LEU A 97 11.16 8.88 4.73
CA LEU A 97 9.90 8.25 4.32
C LEU A 97 9.57 8.54 2.85
N MET A 98 9.81 9.76 2.38
CA MET A 98 9.61 10.15 0.98
C MET A 98 10.58 9.42 0.05
N ALA A 99 11.86 9.33 0.42
CA ALA A 99 12.85 8.55 -0.33
C ALA A 99 12.45 7.07 -0.40
N LEU A 100 12.04 6.48 0.73
CA LEU A 100 11.55 5.10 0.76
C LEU A 100 10.30 4.94 -0.12
N ALA A 101 9.34 5.86 -0.07
CA ALA A 101 8.12 5.80 -0.88
C ALA A 101 8.45 5.82 -2.38
N ARG A 102 9.33 6.72 -2.83
CA ARG A 102 9.81 6.79 -4.22
C ARG A 102 10.43 5.46 -4.65
N ASP A 103 11.40 4.95 -3.89
CA ASP A 103 12.14 3.74 -4.24
C ASP A 103 11.21 2.52 -4.32
N LYS A 104 10.23 2.45 -3.41
CA LYS A 104 9.24 1.38 -3.39
C LYS A 104 8.20 1.49 -4.49
N LEU A 105 7.73 2.68 -4.85
CA LEU A 105 6.85 2.88 -5.99
C LEU A 105 7.52 2.45 -7.31
N HIS A 106 8.79 2.80 -7.51
CA HIS A 106 9.57 2.33 -8.65
C HIS A 106 9.69 0.80 -8.66
N MET A 107 10.04 0.21 -7.51
CA MET A 107 10.20 -1.23 -7.41
C MET A 107 8.88 -1.97 -7.70
N LEU A 108 7.76 -1.51 -7.13
CA LEU A 108 6.44 -2.12 -7.37
C LEU A 108 6.05 -2.08 -8.85
N CYS A 109 6.19 -0.94 -9.53
CA CYS A 109 5.73 -0.83 -10.92
C CYS A 109 6.68 -1.48 -11.94
N GLU A 110 8.00 -1.47 -11.71
CA GLU A 110 8.97 -1.95 -12.70
C GLU A 110 9.41 -3.39 -12.48
N LYS A 111 9.55 -3.81 -11.22
CA LYS A 111 10.26 -5.04 -10.86
C LYS A 111 9.38 -6.08 -10.16
N SER A 112 8.21 -5.69 -9.65
CA SER A 112 7.37 -6.61 -8.90
C SER A 112 6.73 -7.64 -9.83
N GLN A 113 7.13 -8.89 -9.67
CA GLN A 113 6.48 -10.03 -10.31
C GLN A 113 5.02 -10.13 -9.88
N LEU A 114 4.73 -9.85 -8.60
CA LEU A 114 3.39 -9.89 -8.02
C LEU A 114 2.43 -8.94 -8.75
N ILE A 115 2.84 -7.70 -9.03
CA ILE A 115 1.99 -6.74 -9.74
C ILE A 115 1.59 -7.25 -11.14
N ARG A 116 2.49 -7.97 -11.82
CA ARG A 116 2.24 -8.54 -13.16
C ARG A 116 1.40 -9.82 -13.08
N GLU A 117 1.75 -10.74 -12.19
CA GLU A 117 1.13 -12.06 -12.06
C GLU A 117 -0.35 -11.97 -11.63
N TYR A 118 -0.66 -11.02 -10.74
CA TYR A 118 -2.03 -10.79 -10.27
C TYR A 118 -2.74 -9.64 -10.98
N ASP A 119 -2.12 -9.05 -12.02
CA ASP A 119 -2.67 -7.95 -12.82
C ASP A 119 -3.22 -6.83 -11.90
N VAL A 120 -2.32 -6.27 -11.08
CA VAL A 120 -2.64 -5.32 -10.00
C VAL A 120 -2.60 -3.89 -10.54
N ALA A 121 -3.75 -3.20 -10.54
CA ALA A 121 -3.83 -1.77 -10.79
C ALA A 121 -3.43 -0.98 -9.53
N ILE A 122 -2.32 -0.23 -9.59
CA ILE A 122 -1.88 0.63 -8.50
C ILE A 122 -2.60 1.97 -8.59
N ARG A 123 -3.12 2.45 -7.46
CA ARG A 123 -3.74 3.77 -7.32
C ARG A 123 -3.17 4.46 -6.10
N VAL A 124 -2.60 5.65 -6.27
CA VAL A 124 -2.16 6.48 -5.14
C VAL A 124 -3.24 7.50 -4.84
N ILE A 125 -3.76 7.49 -3.61
CA ILE A 125 -4.92 8.28 -3.19
C ILE A 125 -4.49 9.25 -2.09
N GLY A 126 -4.80 10.53 -2.27
CA GLY A 126 -4.47 11.58 -1.30
C GLY A 126 -4.20 12.92 -1.96
N GLN A 127 -3.56 13.83 -1.20
CA GLN A 127 -3.12 15.13 -1.66
C GLN A 127 -1.75 15.03 -2.33
N LEU A 128 -1.72 14.53 -3.57
CA LEU A 128 -0.47 14.35 -4.34
C LEU A 128 0.29 15.69 -4.52
N ASP A 129 -0.46 16.80 -4.55
CA ASP A 129 -0.16 18.17 -4.07
C ASP A 129 1.06 18.34 -3.16
N LEU A 130 1.08 17.56 -2.10
CA LEU A 130 2.00 17.69 -0.98
C LEU A 130 3.24 16.81 -1.11
N LEU A 131 3.28 15.91 -2.10
CA LEU A 131 4.45 15.07 -2.34
C LEU A 131 5.57 15.88 -2.99
N PRO A 132 6.84 15.60 -2.61
CA PRO A 132 7.99 16.02 -3.40
C PRO A 132 7.84 15.58 -4.87
N ALA A 133 8.39 16.38 -5.78
CA ALA A 133 8.20 16.20 -7.22
C ALA A 133 8.63 14.80 -7.71
N ASP A 134 9.74 14.28 -7.20
CA ASP A 134 10.26 12.95 -7.55
C ASP A 134 9.36 11.82 -7.05
N VAL A 135 8.79 11.94 -5.85
CA VAL A 135 7.82 10.97 -5.31
C VAL A 135 6.52 11.00 -6.10
N ARG A 136 6.05 12.21 -6.47
CA ARG A 136 4.84 12.38 -7.30
C ARG A 136 5.03 11.75 -8.67
N GLU A 137 6.14 12.02 -9.34
CA GLU A 137 6.45 11.43 -10.63
C GLU A 137 6.47 9.89 -10.56
N ALA A 138 7.07 9.33 -9.51
CA ALA A 138 7.06 7.89 -9.27
C ALA A 138 5.63 7.33 -9.06
N ALA A 139 4.78 8.05 -8.33
CA ALA A 139 3.37 7.69 -8.12
C ALA A 139 2.59 7.72 -9.43
N ASP A 140 2.71 8.80 -10.21
CA ASP A 140 2.04 8.97 -11.50
C ASP A 140 2.47 7.89 -12.49
N ARG A 141 3.76 7.60 -12.57
CA ARG A 141 4.29 6.53 -13.41
C ARG A 141 3.75 5.17 -13.01
N ALA A 142 3.70 4.85 -11.72
CA ALA A 142 3.14 3.59 -11.23
C ALA A 142 1.64 3.44 -11.59
N MET A 143 0.86 4.52 -11.44
CA MET A 143 -0.55 4.54 -11.82
C MET A 143 -0.73 4.39 -13.33
N GLN A 144 0.07 5.09 -14.14
CA GLN A 144 0.00 5.00 -15.61
C GLN A 144 0.37 3.62 -16.13
N LEU A 145 1.47 3.04 -15.65
CA LEU A 145 1.95 1.72 -16.08
C LEU A 145 0.93 0.62 -15.78
N THR A 146 0.19 0.74 -14.69
CA THR A 146 -0.78 -0.27 -14.25
C THR A 146 -2.24 0.12 -14.56
N ALA A 147 -2.47 1.24 -15.26
CA ALA A 147 -3.81 1.77 -15.56
C ALA A 147 -4.67 0.82 -16.41
N HIS A 148 -4.05 -0.09 -17.15
CA HIS A 148 -4.73 -1.06 -18.00
C HIS A 148 -5.05 -2.38 -17.28
N HIS A 149 -4.49 -2.61 -16.10
CA HIS A 149 -4.81 -3.79 -15.28
C HIS A 149 -6.26 -3.73 -14.80
N ARG A 150 -6.90 -4.90 -14.68
CA ARG A 150 -8.35 -5.03 -14.38
C ARG A 150 -8.66 -6.03 -13.29
N ARG A 151 -7.75 -6.95 -12.97
CA ARG A 151 -8.04 -8.08 -12.08
C ARG A 151 -8.03 -7.71 -10.61
N THR A 152 -7.09 -6.87 -10.17
CA THR A 152 -6.97 -6.47 -8.77
C THR A 152 -6.57 -5.01 -8.63
N VAL A 153 -6.81 -4.43 -7.46
CA VAL A 153 -6.51 -3.01 -7.20
C VAL A 153 -5.75 -2.87 -5.88
N LEU A 154 -4.62 -2.17 -5.91
CA LEU A 154 -3.88 -1.72 -4.73
C LEU A 154 -4.03 -0.20 -4.59
N ASN A 155 -4.77 0.23 -3.56
CA ASN A 155 -4.89 1.62 -3.19
C ASN A 155 -3.84 1.99 -2.13
N ILE A 156 -2.94 2.91 -2.46
CA ILE A 156 -1.91 3.42 -1.56
C ILE A 156 -2.33 4.81 -1.09
N CYS A 157 -2.74 4.94 0.17
CA CYS A 157 -3.19 6.21 0.73
C CYS A 157 -1.98 7.05 1.18
N CYS A 158 -1.60 8.06 0.39
CA CYS A 158 -0.38 8.86 0.57
C CYS A 158 -0.42 10.16 -0.28
N PRO A 159 -0.27 11.35 0.32
CA PRO A 159 -0.55 11.75 1.70
C PRO A 159 -2.06 11.86 1.92
N TYR A 160 -2.60 11.15 2.91
CA TYR A 160 -4.04 10.96 3.03
C TYR A 160 -4.60 11.25 4.43
N THR A 161 -5.77 11.89 4.51
CA THR A 161 -6.66 11.81 5.68
C THR A 161 -8.11 11.74 5.21
N SER A 162 -8.97 11.02 5.93
CA SER A 162 -10.39 10.88 5.56
C SER A 162 -11.14 12.20 5.59
N ARG A 163 -10.82 13.08 6.55
CA ARG A 163 -11.46 14.40 6.65
C ARG A 163 -11.13 15.27 5.43
N ASP A 164 -9.88 15.27 4.99
CA ASP A 164 -9.46 15.98 3.79
C ASP A 164 -10.11 15.41 2.52
N GLU A 165 -10.16 14.08 2.38
CA GLU A 165 -10.84 13.42 1.25
C GLU A 165 -12.32 13.81 1.16
N MET A 166 -13.06 13.72 2.27
CA MET A 166 -14.47 14.11 2.32
C MET A 166 -14.66 15.60 2.00
N THR A 167 -13.82 16.47 2.57
CA THR A 167 -13.90 17.92 2.33
C THR A 167 -13.62 18.25 0.87
N THR A 168 -12.62 17.61 0.27
CA THR A 168 -12.28 17.75 -1.15
C THR A 168 -13.42 17.26 -2.04
N ALA A 169 -14.04 16.12 -1.74
CA ALA A 169 -15.17 15.58 -2.50
C ALA A 169 -16.39 16.52 -2.47
N VAL A 170 -16.73 17.05 -1.30
CA VAL A 170 -17.82 18.04 -1.14
C VAL A 170 -17.49 19.32 -1.92
N GLY A 171 -16.26 19.83 -1.79
CA GLY A 171 -15.81 21.03 -2.51
C GLY A 171 -15.89 20.85 -4.04
N ARG A 172 -15.44 19.70 -4.57
CA ARG A 172 -15.54 19.37 -6.00
C ARG A 172 -16.99 19.28 -6.47
N THR A 173 -17.89 18.73 -5.65
CA THR A 173 -19.32 18.66 -5.96
C THR A 173 -19.91 20.07 -6.08
N ILE A 174 -19.59 20.95 -5.13
CA ILE A 174 -20.02 22.36 -5.16
C ILE A 174 -19.48 23.09 -6.39
N GLN A 175 -18.21 22.89 -6.73
CA GLN A 175 -17.61 23.45 -7.94
C GLN A 175 -18.31 22.93 -9.21
N GLY A 176 -18.64 21.64 -9.26
CA GLY A 176 -19.39 21.04 -10.36
C GLY A 176 -20.78 21.66 -10.53
N VAL A 177 -21.47 21.99 -9.43
CA VAL A 177 -22.76 22.70 -9.47
C VAL A 177 -22.61 24.12 -9.99
N HIS A 178 -21.65 24.89 -9.46
CA HIS A 178 -21.41 26.27 -9.93
C HIS A 178 -20.94 26.32 -11.39
N GLY A 179 -20.21 25.31 -11.84
CA GLY A 179 -19.76 25.16 -13.23
C GLY A 179 -20.81 24.57 -14.18
N GLY A 180 -22.02 24.25 -13.71
CA GLY A 180 -23.09 23.66 -14.52
C GLY A 180 -22.84 22.22 -14.97
N MET A 181 -21.84 21.53 -14.41
CA MET A 181 -21.54 20.12 -14.71
C MET A 181 -22.42 19.15 -13.91
N LEU A 182 -22.93 19.61 -12.76
CA LEU A 182 -23.83 18.87 -11.88
C LEU A 182 -25.08 19.70 -11.62
N MET A 183 -26.24 19.06 -11.56
CA MET A 183 -27.46 19.69 -11.10
C MET A 183 -27.52 19.61 -9.58
N PRO A 184 -27.88 20.70 -8.87
CA PRO A 184 -28.33 20.56 -7.50
C PRO A 184 -29.65 19.77 -7.49
N TRP A 185 -29.80 18.90 -6.50
CA TRP A 185 -31.01 18.07 -6.30
C TRP A 185 -32.27 18.92 -6.16
#